data_AF-A0A523W0P4-F1
#
_entry.id   AF-A0A523W0P4-F1
#
_cell.length_a   1.000
_cell.length_b   1.000
_cell.length_c   1.000
_cell.angle_alpha   90.00
_cell.angle_beta   90.00
_cell.angle_gamma   90.00
#
_symmetry.space_group_name_H-M   'P 1'
#
loop_
_entity.id
_entity.type
_entity.pdbx_description
1 polymer ?
#
loop_
_entity_poly.entity_id
_entity_poly.type
_entity_poly.pdbx_seq_one_letter_code
_entity_poly.pdbx_strand_id
1 'polypeptide(L)'
;MIFEDLIGLLKKKGFKDTLNVLINQKDYKTDKHTFYNELNKFSYYNSFFRVKEELIKKGLIVIENTSKVKTISLTEKGLEVYNKLNEINDLVKS
;
A
#
# COMPACT_ATOMS: atom_id res chain seq x y z
N MET A 1 1.14 -12.99 -18.76
CA MET A 1 -0.31 -13.23 -18.53
C MET A 1 -0.87 -12.11 -17.64
N ILE A 2 -2.08 -11.59 -17.91
CA ILE A 2 -2.69 -10.43 -17.19
C ILE A 2 -2.65 -10.59 -15.65
N PHE A 3 -2.74 -11.82 -15.14
CA PHE A 3 -2.73 -12.10 -13.70
C PHE A 3 -1.33 -12.26 -13.08
N GLU A 4 -0.27 -12.46 -13.85
CA GLU A 4 1.08 -12.73 -13.30
C GLU A 4 1.61 -11.55 -12.48
N ASP A 5 1.42 -10.33 -12.99
CA ASP A 5 1.83 -9.10 -12.32
C ASP A 5 1.05 -8.87 -11.01
N LEU A 6 -0.26 -9.10 -11.04
CA LEU A 6 -1.14 -8.94 -9.87
C LEU A 6 -0.82 -10.00 -8.81
N ILE A 7 -0.72 -11.27 -9.21
CA ILE A 7 -0.34 -12.38 -8.32
C ILE A 7 1.05 -12.13 -7.74
N GLY A 8 1.98 -11.63 -8.55
CA GLY A 8 3.32 -11.25 -8.13
C GLY A 8 3.32 -10.19 -7.02
N LEU A 9 2.47 -9.17 -7.13
CA LEU A 9 2.27 -8.17 -6.08
C LEU A 9 1.61 -8.75 -4.83
N LEU A 10 0.53 -9.53 -4.99
CA LEU A 10 -0.21 -10.12 -3.87
C LEU A 10 0.65 -11.06 -3.01
N LYS A 11 1.63 -11.74 -3.62
CA LYS A 11 2.62 -12.56 -2.91
C LYS A 11 3.62 -11.75 -2.08
N LYS A 12 3.80 -10.45 -2.38
CA LYS A 12 4.73 -9.59 -1.65
C LYS A 12 4.05 -9.06 -0.40
N LYS A 13 4.47 -9.55 0.78
CA LYS A 13 3.96 -9.11 2.10
C LYS A 13 3.84 -7.58 2.22
N GLY A 14 4.87 -6.85 1.78
CA GLY A 14 4.89 -5.39 1.82
C GLY A 14 3.76 -4.70 1.06
N PHE A 15 3.22 -5.31 -0.01
CA PHE A 15 2.10 -4.72 -0.77
C PHE A 15 0.84 -4.66 0.09
N LYS A 16 0.39 -5.81 0.60
CA LYS A 16 -0.78 -5.90 1.47
C LYS A 16 -0.63 -5.02 2.71
N ASP A 17 0.55 -5.07 3.34
CA ASP A 17 0.79 -4.32 4.56
C ASP A 17 0.73 -2.80 4.33
N THR A 18 1.27 -2.32 3.19
CA THR A 18 1.21 -0.90 2.82
C THR A 18 -0.22 -0.43 2.63
N LEU A 19 -1.04 -1.20 1.90
CA LEU A 19 -2.46 -0.87 1.72
C LEU A 19 -3.19 -0.84 3.06
N ASN A 20 -2.93 -1.83 3.92
CA ASN A 20 -3.56 -1.92 5.24
C ASN A 20 -3.19 -0.75 6.15
N VAL A 21 -1.95 -0.25 6.12
CA VAL A 21 -1.60 0.96 6.87
C VAL A 21 -2.39 2.15 6.34
N LEU A 22 -2.32 2.40 5.02
CA LEU A 22 -2.83 3.63 4.41
C LEU A 22 -4.35 3.72 4.40
N ILE A 23 -5.08 2.60 4.20
CA ILE A 23 -6.55 2.61 4.20
C ILE A 23 -7.15 3.03 5.55
N ASN A 24 -6.41 2.80 6.64
CA ASN A 24 -6.81 3.14 8.00
C ASN A 24 -6.41 4.57 8.41
N GLN A 25 -5.77 5.34 7.53
CA GLN A 25 -5.41 6.73 7.79
C GLN A 25 -6.48 7.67 7.24
N LYS A 26 -6.63 8.83 7.88
CA LYS A 26 -7.44 9.91 7.35
C LYS A 26 -6.92 10.32 5.96
N ASP A 27 -7.84 10.48 5.00
CA ASP A 27 -7.54 10.83 3.60
C ASP A 27 -6.52 9.89 2.93
N TYR A 28 -6.41 8.66 3.44
CA TYR A 28 -5.49 7.62 3.00
C TYR A 28 -4.01 8.05 2.96
N LYS A 29 -3.65 8.97 3.87
CA LYS A 29 -2.39 9.71 3.87
C LYS A 29 -1.83 9.79 5.28
N THR A 30 -0.52 9.62 5.42
CA THR A 30 0.16 9.82 6.70
C THR A 30 1.63 10.15 6.52
N ASP A 31 2.23 10.81 7.51
CA ASP A 31 3.66 11.11 7.49
C ASP A 31 4.51 9.82 7.62
N LYS A 32 5.75 9.90 7.16
CA LYS A 32 6.69 8.78 7.15
C LYS A 32 6.84 8.11 8.52
N HIS A 33 6.93 8.90 9.59
CA HIS A 33 7.16 8.36 10.93
C HIS A 33 5.93 7.58 11.41
N THR A 34 4.75 8.17 11.27
CA THR A 34 3.48 7.49 11.59
C THR A 34 3.28 6.23 10.74
N PHE A 35 3.53 6.30 9.43
CA PHE A 35 3.44 5.13 8.53
C PHE A 35 4.27 3.94 9.05
N TYR A 36 5.54 4.18 9.40
CA TYR A 36 6.42 3.12 9.87
C TYR A 36 6.03 2.61 11.26
N ASN A 37 5.54 3.48 12.15
CA ASN A 37 5.05 3.06 13.45
C ASN A 37 3.83 2.14 13.32
N GLU A 38 2.87 2.48 12.46
CA GLU A 38 1.72 1.62 12.18
C GLU A 38 2.13 0.30 11.52
N LEU A 39 3.02 0.37 10.52
CA LEU A 39 3.54 -0.82 9.85
C LEU A 39 4.22 -1.78 10.82
N ASN A 40 5.02 -1.27 11.76
CA ASN A 40 5.80 -2.06 12.71
C ASN A 40 4.93 -2.78 13.76
N LYS A 41 3.63 -2.46 13.88
CA LYS A 41 2.72 -3.19 14.77
C LYS A 41 2.44 -4.62 14.30
N PHE A 42 2.58 -4.90 13.01
CA PHE A 42 2.25 -6.21 12.42
C PHE A 42 3.21 -6.66 11.30
N SER A 43 4.15 -5.80 10.92
CA SER A 43 5.15 -6.06 9.89
C SER A 43 6.49 -5.44 10.27
N TYR A 44 7.46 -5.42 9.35
CA TYR A 44 8.77 -4.85 9.56
C TYR A 44 9.05 -3.81 8.51
N TYR A 45 9.79 -2.76 8.85
CA TYR A 45 10.28 -1.71 7.93
C TYR A 45 10.71 -2.23 6.54
N ASN A 46 11.44 -3.35 6.50
CA ASN A 46 11.96 -3.96 5.27
C ASN A 46 10.87 -4.48 4.32
N SER A 47 9.66 -4.78 4.82
CA SER A 47 8.57 -5.24 3.97
C SER A 47 8.13 -4.14 2.99
N PHE A 48 7.96 -2.91 3.48
CA PHE A 48 7.66 -1.75 2.65
C PHE A 48 8.80 -1.42 1.68
N PHE A 49 10.05 -1.41 2.16
CA PHE A 49 11.20 -1.03 1.34
C PHE A 49 11.34 -1.90 0.07
N ARG A 50 11.03 -3.20 0.16
CA ARG A 50 11.08 -4.15 -0.96
C ARG A 50 10.05 -3.88 -2.06
N VAL A 51 8.93 -3.23 -1.74
CA VAL A 51 7.84 -2.98 -2.69
C VAL A 51 7.71 -1.51 -3.09
N LYS A 52 8.27 -0.60 -2.29
CA LYS A 52 8.10 0.85 -2.41
C LYS A 52 8.27 1.37 -3.85
N GLU A 53 9.40 1.08 -4.49
CA GLU A 53 9.69 1.58 -5.85
C GLU A 53 8.69 1.05 -6.88
N GLU A 54 8.26 -0.19 -6.74
CA GLU A 54 7.28 -0.79 -7.63
C GLU A 54 5.88 -0.20 -7.44
N LEU A 55 5.46 0.06 -6.20
CA LEU A 55 4.18 0.70 -5.90
C LEU A 55 4.12 2.13 -6.43
N ILE A 56 5.22 2.88 -6.32
CA ILE A 56 5.36 4.22 -6.91
C ILE A 56 5.31 4.13 -8.44
N LYS A 57 6.12 3.25 -9.05
CA LYS A 57 6.19 3.08 -10.51
C LYS A 57 4.83 2.67 -11.11
N LYS A 58 4.06 1.84 -10.40
CA LYS A 58 2.71 1.42 -10.81
C LYS A 58 1.64 2.47 -10.50
N GLY A 59 2.01 3.58 -9.84
CA GLY A 59 1.11 4.68 -9.48
C GLY A 59 0.07 4.27 -8.45
N LEU A 60 0.40 3.36 -7.53
CA LEU A 60 -0.51 2.91 -6.47
C LEU A 60 -0.39 3.79 -5.23
N ILE A 61 0.83 4.24 -4.94
CA ILE A 61 1.13 5.19 -3.87
C ILE A 61 1.91 6.37 -4.42
N VAL A 62 1.88 7.48 -3.69
CA VAL A 62 2.75 8.63 -3.90
C VAL A 62 3.52 8.94 -2.61
N ILE A 63 4.76 9.38 -2.77
CA ILE A 63 5.56 9.90 -1.66
C ILE A 63 5.90 11.36 -1.96
N GLU A 64 5.36 12.26 -1.16
CA GLU A 64 5.60 13.69 -1.27
C GLU A 64 6.71 14.08 -0.28
N ASN A 65 7.75 14.76 -0.77
CA ASN A 65 8.77 15.37 0.07
C ASN A 65 8.53 16.87 0.11
N THR A 66 7.80 17.33 1.12
CA THR A 66 7.79 18.76 1.45
C THR A 66 9.01 19.08 2.31
N SER A 67 9.39 20.36 2.39
CA SER A 67 10.57 20.83 3.15
C SER A 67 10.58 20.45 4.63
N LYS A 68 9.42 20.03 5.19
CA LYS A 68 9.28 19.66 6.61
C LYS A 68 8.82 18.22 6.82
N VAL A 69 8.05 17.64 5.90
CA VAL A 69 7.41 16.33 6.11
C VAL A 69 7.48 15.48 4.85
N LYS A 70 7.94 14.24 5.02
CA LYS A 70 7.79 13.18 4.01
C LYS A 70 6.46 12.50 4.24
N THR A 71 5.58 12.54 3.26
CA THR A 71 4.22 12.00 3.38
C THR A 71 4.01 10.87 2.39
N ILE A 72 3.33 9.82 2.82
CA ILE A 72 3.00 8.64 2.01
C ILE A 72 1.48 8.58 1.92
N SER A 73 0.95 8.44 0.70
CA SER A 73 -0.49 8.30 0.49
C SER A 73 -0.84 7.30 -0.59
N LEU A 74 -2.04 6.73 -0.45
CA LEU A 74 -2.71 6.03 -1.53
C LEU A 74 -3.11 7.03 -2.62
N THR A 75 -2.95 6.62 -3.86
CA THR A 75 -3.54 7.32 -5.00
C THR A 75 -4.98 6.86 -5.21
N GLU A 76 -5.74 7.57 -6.04
CA GLU A 76 -7.07 7.11 -6.49
C GLU A 76 -7.01 5.71 -7.12
N LYS A 77 -6.00 5.47 -7.97
CA LYS A 77 -5.74 4.16 -8.57
C LYS A 77 -5.45 3.08 -7.51
N GLY A 78 -4.64 3.41 -6.51
CA GLY A 78 -4.33 2.48 -5.42
C GLY A 78 -5.56 2.13 -4.60
N LEU A 79 -6.43 3.11 -4.34
CA LEU A 79 -7.70 2.91 -3.64
C LEU A 79 -8.65 2.03 -4.45
N GLU A 80 -8.77 2.27 -5.75
CA GLU A 80 -9.59 1.45 -6.65
C GLU A 80 -9.11 -0.01 -6.66
N VAL A 81 -7.79 -0.24 -6.73
CA VAL A 81 -7.20 -1.58 -6.65
C VAL A 81 -7.55 -2.25 -5.32
N TYR A 82 -7.43 -1.54 -4.20
CA TYR A 82 -7.81 -2.09 -2.89
C TYR A 82 -9.29 -2.52 -2.85
N ASN A 83 -10.20 -1.67 -3.33
CA ASN A 83 -11.63 -1.95 -3.34
C ASN A 83 -11.96 -3.19 -4.18
N LYS A 84 -11.42 -3.27 -5.41
CA LYS A 84 -11.62 -4.44 -6.28
C LYS A 84 -11.06 -5.73 -5.67
N LEU A 85 -9.91 -5.64 -5.01
CA LEU A 85 -9.34 -6.80 -4.29
C LEU A 85 -10.22 -7.24 -3.13
N ASN A 86 -10.84 -6.29 -2.42
CA ASN A 86 -11.76 -6.61 -1.35
C ASN A 86 -13.04 -7.27 -1.88
N GLU A 87 -13.62 -6.75 -2.97
CA GLU A 87 -14.77 -7.38 -3.66
C GLU A 87 -14.47 -8.82 -4.07
N ILE A 88 -13.31 -9.07 -4.70
CA ILE A 88 -12.89 -10.43 -5.09
C ILE A 88 -12.75 -11.33 -3.86
N ASN A 89 -12.16 -10.82 -2.78
CA ASN A 89 -11.99 -11.57 -1.54
C ASN A 89 -13.33 -11.93 -0.89
N ASP A 90 -14.32 -11.04 -0.94
CA ASP A 90 -15.64 -11.28 -0.40
C ASP A 90 -16.40 -12.34 -1.22
N LEU A 91 -16.26 -12.32 -2.55
CA LEU A 91 -16.80 -13.36 -3.45
C LEU A 91 -16.15 -14.75 -3.28
N VAL A 92 -14.91 -14.82 -2.80
CA VAL A 92 -14.21 -16.09 -2.55
C VAL A 92 -14.55 -16.67 -1.18
N LYS A 93 -14.90 -15.80 -0.21
CA LYS A 93 -15.28 -16.22 1.15
C LYS A 93 -16.72 -16.71 1.25
N SER A 94 -17.60 -16.23 0.37
CA SER A 94 -19.00 -16.67 0.23
C SER A 94 -19.08 -18.09 -0.32
#